data_AF-A0A6I7EQM5-F1
#
_entry.id   AF-A0A6I7EQM5-F1
#
_cell.length_a   1.000
_cell.length_b   1.000
_cell.length_c   1.000
_cell.angle_alpha   90.00
_cell.angle_beta   90.00
_cell.angle_gamma   90.00
#
_symmetry.space_group_name_H-M   'P 1'
#
loop_
_entity.id
_entity.type
_entity.pdbx_description
1 polymer ?
#
loop_
_entity_poly.entity_id
_entity_poly.type
_entity_poly.pdbx_seq_one_letter_code
_entity_poly.pdbx_strand_id
1 'polypeptide(L)' 'MDIDEIERERRHEAVAAEIACLALDGGKLSAERRARLQAYVDGQVSLEELRAELIERLRRDRWGISNENEMRRAWGDPE' A
#
# COMPACT_ATOMS: atom_id res chain seq x y z
N MET A 1 10.97 3.43 -15.79
CA MET A 1 12.07 4.11 -15.07
C MET A 1 13.22 3.12 -15.04
N ASP A 2 14.43 3.54 -15.41
CA ASP A 2 15.58 2.63 -15.34
C ASP A 2 16.01 2.52 -13.88
N ILE A 3 15.94 1.30 -13.34
CA ILE A 3 16.43 0.95 -12.01
C ILE A 3 17.52 -0.09 -12.17
N ASP A 4 18.55 -0.01 -11.33
CA ASP A 4 19.58 -1.04 -11.28
C ASP A 4 19.10 -2.26 -10.46
N GLU A 5 19.87 -3.35 -10.54
CA GLU A 5 19.54 -4.60 -9.86
C GLU A 5 19.55 -4.45 -8.33
N ILE A 6 20.38 -3.56 -7.79
CA ILE A 6 20.46 -3.31 -6.34
C ILE A 6 19.17 -2.64 -5.86
N GLU A 7 18.70 -1.63 -6.60
CA GLU A 7 17.44 -0.96 -6.32
C GLU A 7 16.26 -1.91 -6.51
N ARG A 8 16.27 -2.76 -7.55
CA ARG A 8 15.25 -3.81 -7.75
C ARG A 8 15.20 -4.76 -6.55
N GLU A 9 16.34 -5.22 -6.06
CA GLU A 9 16.43 -6.13 -4.90
C GLU A 9 15.93 -5.46 -3.61
N ARG A 10 16.33 -4.21 -3.36
CA ARG A 10 15.83 -3.42 -2.22
C ARG A 10 14.31 -3.28 -2.23
N ARG A 11 13.73 -3.02 -3.40
CA ARG A 11 12.27 -2.94 -3.56
C ARG A 11 11.61 -4.28 -3.32
N HIS A 12 12.20 -5.35 -3.83
CA HIS A 12 11.70 -6.70 -3.62
C HIS A 12 11.68 -7.07 -2.13
N GLU A 13 12.76 -6.79 -1.40
CA GLU A 13 12.83 -7.01 0.05
C GLU A 13 11.76 -6.21 0.80
N ALA A 14 11.60 -4.92 0.47
CA ALA A 14 10.59 -4.07 1.09
C ALA A 14 9.16 -4.60 0.84
N VAL A 15 8.85 -5.01 -0.39
CA VAL A 15 7.54 -5.58 -0.74
C VAL A 15 7.32 -6.94 -0.04
N ALA A 16 8.34 -7.78 0.05
CA ALA A 16 8.25 -9.06 0.73
C ALA A 16 7.99 -8.89 2.24
N ALA A 17 8.68 -7.94 2.89
CA ALA A 17 8.48 -7.63 4.31
C ALA A 17 7.04 -7.16 4.58
N GLU A 18 6.51 -6.25 3.75
CA GLU A 18 5.13 -5.75 3.88
C GLU A 18 4.10 -6.88 3.72
N ILE A 19 4.29 -7.77 2.73
CA ILE A 19 3.42 -8.93 2.53
C ILE A 19 3.48 -9.88 3.73
N ALA A 20 4.67 -10.10 4.29
CA ALA A 20 4.86 -10.94 5.46
C ALA A 20 4.15 -10.37 6.70
N CYS A 21 4.30 -9.07 6.97
CA CYS A 21 3.58 -8.37 8.05
C CYS A 21 2.07 -8.55 7.91
N LEU A 22 1.52 -8.27 6.73
CA LEU A 22 0.08 -8.43 6.49
C LEU A 22 -0.40 -9.87 6.70
N ALA A 23 0.40 -10.86 6.27
CA ALA A 23 0.07 -12.27 6.44
C ALA A 23 0.07 -12.70 7.92
N LEU A 24 0.99 -12.18 8.73
CA LEU A 24 1.02 -12.41 10.17
C LEU A 24 -0.24 -11.88 10.87
N ASP A 25 -0.79 -10.76 10.37
CA ASP A 25 -2.04 -10.18 10.86
C ASP A 25 -3.30 -10.89 10.29
N GLY A 26 -3.13 -11.98 9.55
CA GLY A 26 -4.22 -12.71 8.90
C GLY A 26 -4.81 -12.02 7.67
N GLY A 27 -4.21 -10.90 7.24
CA GLY A 27 -4.60 -10.16 6.05
C GLY A 27 -4.12 -10.82 4.76
N LYS A 28 -4.78 -10.48 3.64
CA LYS A 28 -4.37 -10.91 2.30
C LYS A 28 -4.48 -9.76 1.32
N LEU A 29 -3.45 -9.57 0.50
CA LEU A 29 -3.50 -8.65 -0.62
C LEU A 29 -4.37 -9.21 -1.75
N SER A 30 -5.16 -8.33 -2.37
CA SER A 30 -5.82 -8.64 -3.63
C SER A 30 -4.80 -8.89 -4.74
N ALA A 31 -5.18 -9.67 -5.76
CA ALA A 31 -4.33 -9.94 -6.92
C ALA A 31 -3.90 -8.64 -7.63
N GLU A 32 -4.80 -7.67 -7.73
CA GLU A 32 -4.51 -6.35 -8.29
C GLU A 32 -3.43 -5.61 -7.49
N ARG A 33 -3.52 -5.61 -6.15
CA ARG A 33 -2.52 -4.94 -5.32
C ARG A 33 -1.15 -5.62 -5.41
N ARG A 34 -1.11 -6.95 -5.51
CA ARG A 34 0.14 -7.70 -5.76
C ARG A 34 0.78 -7.33 -7.09
N ALA A 35 -0.01 -7.26 -8.17
CA ALA A 35 0.49 -6.88 -9.49
C ALA A 35 1.09 -5.47 -9.49
N ARG A 36 0.47 -4.52 -8.77
CA ARG A 36 0.99 -3.16 -8.63
C ARG A 36 2.30 -3.09 -7.84
N LEU A 37 2.44 -3.86 -6.77
CA LEU A 37 3.70 -3.94 -6.02
C LEU A 37 4.81 -4.58 -6.88
N GLN A 38 4.49 -5.58 -7.68
CA GLN A 38 5.44 -6.16 -8.63
C GLN A 38 5.88 -5.14 -9.69
N ALA A 39 4.96 -4.35 -10.24
CA ALA A 39 5.30 -3.27 -11.16
C ALA A 39 6.25 -2.23 -10.54
N TYR A 40 6.16 -1.99 -9.23
CA TYR A 40 7.11 -1.12 -8.53
C TYR A 40 8.50 -1.75 -8.39
N VAL A 41 8.55 -3.05 -8.04
CA VAL A 41 9.79 -3.84 -8.02
C VAL A 41 10.46 -3.82 -9.39
N ASP A 42 9.67 -3.95 -10.46
CA ASP A 42 10.17 -3.96 -11.84
C ASP A 42 10.48 -2.56 -12.41
N GLY A 43 10.34 -1.49 -11.62
CA GLY A 43 10.63 -0.12 -12.06
C GLY A 43 9.64 0.44 -13.09
N GLN A 44 8.48 -0.20 -13.25
CA GLN A 44 7.40 0.23 -14.15
C GLN A 44 6.58 1.37 -13.54
N VAL A 45 6.46 1.42 -12.21
CA VAL A 45 5.85 2.52 -11.46
C VAL A 45 6.77 3.01 -10.35
N SER A 46 6.64 4.28 -9.99
CA SER A 46 7.36 4.89 -8.86
C SER A 46 6.65 4.63 -7.52
N LEU A 47 7.35 4.93 -6.42
CA LEU A 47 6.75 4.89 -5.09
C LEU A 47 5.66 5.96 -4.94
N GLU A 48 5.88 7.14 -5.53
CA GLU A 48 4.93 8.24 -5.55
C GLU A 48 3.62 7.86 -6.25
N GLU A 49 3.71 7.16 -7.38
CA GLU A 49 2.55 6.64 -8.12
C GLU A 49 1.77 5.62 -7.27
N LEU A 50 2.46 4.64 -6.67
CA LEU A 50 1.84 3.68 -5.75
C LEU A 50 1.16 4.36 -4.55
N ARG A 51 1.78 5.40 -4.01
CA ARG A 51 1.25 6.19 -2.88
C ARG A 51 0.02 6.98 -3.29
N ALA A 52 0.05 7.64 -4.44
CA ALA A 52 -1.08 8.39 -4.97
C ALA A 52 -2.30 7.48 -5.19
N GLU A 53 -2.09 6.28 -5.75
CA GLU A 53 -3.15 5.28 -5.94
C GLU A 53 -3.73 4.77 -4.63
N LEU A 54 -2.89 4.53 -3.62
CA LEU A 54 -3.36 4.13 -2.29
C LEU A 54 -4.22 5.24 -1.67
N ILE A 55 -3.77 6.49 -1.73
CA ILE A 55 -4.52 7.65 -1.21
C ILE A 55 -5.87 7.76 -1.93
N GLU A 56 -5.89 7.61 -3.24
CA GLU A 56 -7.13 7.71 -4.03
C GLU A 56 -8.10 6.58 -3.71
N ARG A 57 -7.62 5.33 -3.56
CA ARG A 57 -8.45 4.22 -3.06
C ARG A 57 -9.00 4.51 -1.68
N LEU A 58 -8.16 4.91 -0.74
CA LEU A 58 -8.60 5.24 0.62
C LEU A 58 -9.61 6.38 0.63
N ARG A 59 -9.51 7.36 -0.27
CA ARG A 59 -10.52 8.42 -0.43
C ARG A 59 -11.85 7.86 -0.94
N ARG A 60 -11.84 6.97 -1.91
CA ARG A 60 -13.07 6.32 -2.44
C ARG A 60 -13.71 5.41 -1.41
N ASP A 61 -12.91 4.60 -0.72
CA ASP A 61 -13.37 3.71 0.35
C ASP A 61 -13.94 4.54 1.51
N ARG A 62 -13.32 5.69 1.83
CA ARG A 62 -13.81 6.66 2.82
C ARG A 62 -15.12 7.33 2.41
N TRP A 63 -15.33 7.61 1.12
CA TRP A 63 -16.63 8.05 0.60
C TRP A 63 -17.70 6.94 0.64
N GLY A 64 -17.31 5.67 0.82
CA GLY A 64 -18.19 4.55 1.11
C GLY A 64 -18.49 4.34 2.60
N ILE A 65 -17.78 5.01 3.52
CA ILE A 65 -18.03 4.99 4.97
C ILE A 65 -18.70 6.31 5.36
N SER A 66 -20.04 6.33 5.23
CA SER A 66 -20.88 7.40 5.75
C SER A 66 -20.96 7.35 7.28
N ASN A 67 -19.86 7.64 8.00
CA ASN A 67 -19.95 8.12 9.37
C ASN A 67 -18.64 8.77 9.83
N GLU A 68 -18.65 10.11 10.02
CA GLU A 68 -17.55 10.89 10.59
C GLU A 68 -17.05 10.37 11.96
N ASN A 69 -17.86 9.55 12.62
CA ASN A 69 -17.58 9.02 13.96
C ASN A 69 -16.52 7.90 13.99
N GLU A 70 -16.31 7.16 12.89
CA GLU A 70 -15.26 6.11 12.82
C GLU A 70 -13.87 6.69 12.56
N MET A 71 -13.79 7.80 11.82
CA MET A 71 -12.51 8.47 11.58
C MET A 71 -11.92 9.02 12.87
N ARG A 72 -12.75 9.55 13.78
CA ARG A 72 -12.28 10.09 15.06
C ARG A 72 -11.69 9.01 15.98
N ARG A 73 -12.18 7.77 15.88
CA ARG A 73 -11.71 6.64 16.70
C ARG A 73 -10.43 6.00 16.16
N ALA A 74 -10.20 6.04 14.85
CA ALA A 74 -9.04 5.41 14.23
C ALA A 74 -7.71 6.16 14.46
N TRP A 75 -7.76 7.45 14.82
CA TRP A 75 -6.56 8.29 15.02
C TRP A 75 -6.18 8.54 16.47
N GLY A 76 -6.92 7.95 17.43
CA GLY A 76 -6.51 7.92 18.83
C GLY A 76 -6.18 9.29 19.43
N ASP A 77 -7.00 10.30 19.16
CA ASP A 77 -6.94 11.55 19.93
C ASP A 77 -7.67 11.31 21.27
N PRO A 78 -6.98 11.35 22.42
CA PRO A 78 -7.64 11.46 23.71
C PRO A 78 -8.15 12.90 23.86
N GLU A 79 -9.37 13.04 24.39
CA GLU A 79 -9.91 14.34 24.84
C GLU A 79 -8.97 15.07 25.82
#